data_AF-A0A944LAR3-F1
#
_entry.id   AF-A0A944LAR3-F1
#
_cell.length_a   1.000
_cell.length_b   1.000
_cell.length_c   1.000
_cell.angle_alpha   90.00
_cell.angle_beta   90.00
_cell.angle_gamma   90.00
#
_symmetry.space_group_name_H-M   'P 1'
#
loop_
_entity.id
_entity.type
_entity.pdbx_description
1 polymer ?
#
loop_
_entity_poly.entity_id
_entity_poly.type
_entity_poly.pdbx_seq_one_letter_code
_entity_poly.pdbx_strand_id
1 'polypeptide(L)'
;MRVPDPEATQALVSGQVDAQISDAAVAGRVSESTQGAVKVTSTKLLYPIPVGLAVTKGNTELKGKLEQGLKDLKEDGTYQKLLSTYNLEEPDESQVSEILGK
;
A
#
# COMPACT_ATOMS: atom_id res chain seq x y z
N MET A 1 11.40 -17.50 5.99
CA MET A 1 10.92 -17.42 7.39
C MET A 1 10.23 -16.07 7.52
N ARG A 2 8.94 -16.03 7.87
CA ARG A 2 8.20 -14.77 8.03
C ARG A 2 8.31 -14.36 9.50
N VAL A 3 9.20 -13.41 9.79
CA VAL A 3 9.22 -12.73 11.09
C VAL A 3 8.09 -11.70 11.06
N PRO A 4 7.24 -11.58 12.08
CA PRO A 4 6.23 -10.54 12.11
C PRO A 4 6.89 -9.15 12.23
N ASP A 5 6.23 -8.12 11.70
CA ASP A 5 6.82 -6.78 11.56
C ASP A 5 7.32 -6.15 12.88
N PRO A 6 6.66 -6.32 14.04
CA PRO A 6 7.16 -5.80 15.31
C PRO A 6 8.52 -6.40 15.71
N GLU A 7 8.70 -7.71 15.57
CA GLU A 7 9.94 -8.40 15.92
C GLU A 7 11.08 -8.03 14.97
N ALA A 8 10.78 -7.91 13.67
CA ALA A 8 11.74 -7.42 12.68
C ALA A 8 12.15 -5.96 12.96
N THR A 9 11.21 -5.12 13.38
CA THR A 9 11.48 -3.72 13.74
C THR A 9 12.40 -3.65 14.97
N GLN A 10 12.16 -4.48 15.98
CA GLN A 10 13.01 -4.52 17.17
C GLN A 10 14.42 -5.02 16.86
N ALA A 11 14.55 -6.02 15.98
CA ALA A 11 15.85 -6.47 15.51
C ALA A 11 16.61 -5.34 14.78
N LEU A 12 15.92 -4.54 13.95
CA LEU A 12 16.50 -3.38 13.26
C LEU A 12 16.93 -2.29 14.24
N VAL A 13 16.07 -1.91 15.19
CA VAL A 13 16.40 -0.90 16.24
C VAL A 13 17.58 -1.37 17.11
N SER A 14 17.68 -2.66 17.39
CA SER A 14 18.75 -3.25 18.20
C SER A 14 20.05 -3.51 17.40
N GLY A 15 20.07 -3.24 16.09
CA GLY A 15 21.22 -3.48 15.22
C GLY A 15 21.51 -4.96 14.94
N GLN A 16 20.54 -5.86 15.15
CA GLN A 16 20.68 -7.27 14.79
C GLN A 16 20.53 -7.52 13.28
N VAL A 17 19.88 -6.58 12.58
CA VAL A 17 19.76 -6.56 11.12
C VAL A 17 19.98 -5.15 10.60
N ASP A 18 20.51 -5.03 9.38
CA ASP A 18 20.81 -3.73 8.76
C ASP A 18 19.59 -3.11 8.05
N ALA A 19 18.63 -3.93 7.62
CA ALA A 19 17.44 -3.48 6.91
C ALA A 19 16.26 -4.45 7.08
N GLN A 20 15.04 -3.89 7.00
CA GLN A 20 13.77 -4.61 6.95
C GLN A 20 13.00 -4.18 5.70
N ILE A 21 12.36 -5.15 5.03
CA ILE A 21 11.38 -4.90 3.98
C ILE A 21 9.98 -5.17 4.58
N SER A 22 9.07 -4.23 4.38
CA SER A 22 7.69 -4.27 4.90
C SER A 22 6.73 -3.64 3.89
N ASP A 23 5.43 -3.80 4.12
CA ASP A 23 4.39 -3.02 3.47
C ASP A 23 4.63 -1.50 3.68
N ALA A 24 4.43 -0.70 2.63
CA ALA A 24 4.73 0.73 2.63
C ALA A 24 3.91 1.51 3.67
N ALA A 25 2.64 1.17 3.87
CA ALA A 25 1.79 1.83 4.85
C ALA A 25 2.20 1.50 6.29
N VAL A 26 2.80 0.33 6.51
CA VAL A 26 3.35 -0.08 7.81
C VAL A 26 4.71 0.58 8.05
N ALA A 27 5.58 0.59 7.04
CA ALA A 27 6.93 1.15 7.13
C ALA A 27 6.92 2.64 7.51
N GLY A 28 6.01 3.43 6.94
CA GLY A 28 5.80 4.84 7.33
C GLY A 28 5.45 4.98 8.81
N ARG A 29 4.45 4.22 9.27
CA ARG A 29 4.01 4.22 10.68
C ARG A 29 5.10 3.78 11.67
N VAL A 30 5.95 2.84 11.28
CA VAL A 30 7.07 2.37 12.12
C VAL A 30 8.10 3.47 12.31
N SER A 31 8.43 4.25 11.27
CA SER A 31 9.35 5.39 11.40
C SER A 31 8.82 6.46 12.36
N GLU A 32 7.52 6.76 12.29
CA GLU A 32 6.85 7.69 13.23
C GLU A 32 6.84 7.14 14.67
N SER A 33 6.46 5.87 14.85
CA SER A 33 6.30 5.24 16.17
C SER A 33 7.63 5.06 16.91
N THR A 34 8.74 4.95 16.18
CA THR A 34 10.09 4.85 16.73
C THR A 34 10.77 6.21 16.92
N GLN A 35 10.03 7.31 16.76
CA GLN A 35 10.56 8.68 16.88
C GLN A 35 11.78 8.93 15.97
N GLY A 36 11.80 8.30 14.78
CA GLY A 36 12.88 8.43 13.81
C GLY A 36 14.12 7.57 14.08
N ALA A 37 14.10 6.65 15.06
CA ALA A 37 15.19 5.70 15.24
C ALA A 37 15.40 4.80 14.01
N VAL A 38 14.34 4.57 13.22
CA VAL A 38 14.42 3.99 11.88
C VAL A 38 13.80 4.92 10.85
N LYS A 39 14.31 4.85 9.62
CA LYS A 39 13.88 5.67 8.49
C LYS A 39 13.60 4.79 7.27
N VAL A 40 12.51 5.08 6.56
CA VAL A 40 12.25 4.51 5.23
C VAL A 40 13.20 5.17 4.22
N THR A 41 14.08 4.38 3.62
CA THR A 41 15.09 4.86 2.66
C THR A 41 14.65 4.71 1.20
N SER A 42 13.71 3.82 0.92
CA SER A 42 13.12 3.64 -0.41
C SER A 42 12.28 4.86 -0.79
N THR A 43 12.51 5.38 -2.00
CA THR A 43 11.73 6.50 -2.57
C THR A 43 10.57 6.05 -3.45
N LYS A 44 10.47 4.74 -3.71
CA LYS A 44 9.43 4.09 -4.52
C LYS A 44 9.06 2.74 -3.92
N LEU A 45 7.88 2.23 -4.26
CA LEU A 45 7.45 0.88 -3.89
C LEU A 45 8.39 -0.16 -4.50
N LEU A 46 8.86 -1.08 -3.66
CA LEU A 46 9.61 -2.25 -4.10
C LEU A 46 8.62 -3.34 -4.48
N TYR A 47 8.62 -3.76 -5.75
CA TYR A 47 7.71 -4.78 -6.31
C TYR A 47 6.23 -4.42 -6.13
N PRO A 48 5.72 -3.37 -6.80
CA PRO A 48 4.33 -2.98 -6.69
C PRO A 48 3.40 -4.10 -7.18
N ILE A 49 2.44 -4.49 -6.34
CA ILE A 49 1.38 -5.44 -6.68
C ILE A 49 0.05 -4.67 -6.57
N PRO A 50 -0.74 -4.56 -7.65
CA PRO A 50 -2.04 -3.91 -7.59
C PRO A 50 -2.96 -4.64 -6.60
N VAL A 51 -3.57 -3.88 -5.69
CA VAL A 51 -4.55 -4.38 -4.72
C VAL A 51 -5.93 -3.87 -5.12
N GLY A 52 -6.94 -4.75 -5.08
CA GLY A 52 -8.30 -4.44 -5.48
C GLY A 52 -9.35 -4.84 -4.44
N LEU A 53 -10.54 -4.27 -4.56
CA LEU A 53 -11.71 -4.65 -3.77
C LEU A 53 -12.41 -5.86 -4.41
N ALA A 54 -12.52 -6.96 -3.67
CA ALA A 54 -13.20 -8.16 -4.15
C ALA A 54 -14.72 -8.01 -4.02
N VAL A 55 -15.45 -8.34 -5.09
CA VAL A 55 -16.93 -8.40 -5.11
C VAL A 55 -17.39 -9.79 -5.55
N THR A 56 -18.55 -10.23 -5.05
CA THR A 56 -19.16 -11.49 -5.47
C THR A 56 -19.42 -11.49 -6.98
N LYS A 57 -19.08 -12.59 -7.66
CA LYS A 57 -19.35 -12.77 -9.09
C LYS A 57 -20.84 -12.56 -9.38
N GLY A 58 -21.15 -11.76 -10.41
CA GLY A 58 -22.52 -11.43 -10.79
C GLY A 58 -23.15 -10.25 -10.03
N ASN A 59 -22.53 -9.73 -8.97
CA ASN A 59 -23.02 -8.53 -8.27
C ASN A 59 -22.58 -7.24 -8.99
N THR A 60 -23.22 -6.96 -10.11
CA THR A 60 -22.93 -5.80 -10.97
C THR A 60 -23.30 -4.48 -10.30
N GLU A 61 -24.33 -4.47 -9.44
CA GLU A 61 -24.76 -3.27 -8.72
C GLU A 61 -23.68 -2.78 -7.74
N LEU A 62 -23.16 -3.67 -6.89
CA LEU A 62 -22.11 -3.32 -5.95
C LEU A 62 -20.82 -2.93 -6.69
N LYS A 63 -20.47 -3.67 -7.73
CA LYS A 63 -19.32 -3.35 -8.58
C LYS A 63 -19.44 -1.94 -9.16
N GLY A 64 -20.58 -1.58 -9.76
CA GLY A 64 -20.80 -0.27 -10.34
C GLY A 64 -20.75 0.86 -9.30
N LYS A 65 -21.32 0.65 -8.11
CA LYS A 65 -21.23 1.62 -7.00
C LYS A 65 -19.79 1.86 -6.54
N LEU A 66 -18.98 0.81 -6.43
CA LEU A 66 -17.57 0.92 -6.08
C LEU A 66 -16.75 1.62 -7.17
N GLU A 67 -17.00 1.30 -8.45
CA GLU A 67 -16.34 1.95 -9.59
C GLU A 67 -16.68 3.45 -9.63
N GLN A 68 -17.94 3.83 -9.41
CA GLN A 68 -18.35 5.23 -9.35
C GLN A 68 -17.73 5.95 -8.15
N GLY A 69 -17.80 5.37 -6.95
CA GLY A 69 -17.22 5.98 -5.76
C GLY A 69 -15.70 6.19 -5.89
N LEU A 70 -14.99 5.27 -6.53
CA LEU A 70 -13.57 5.46 -6.82
C LEU A 70 -13.33 6.60 -7.82
N LYS A 71 -14.18 6.73 -8.85
CA LYS A 71 -14.10 7.84 -9.82
C LYS A 71 -14.31 9.18 -9.12
N ASP A 72 -15.31 9.29 -8.26
CA ASP A 72 -15.62 10.51 -7.51
C ASP A 72 -14.43 10.92 -6.61
N LEU A 73 -13.82 9.95 -5.91
CA LEU A 73 -12.62 10.17 -5.09
C LEU A 73 -11.38 10.57 -5.89
N LYS A 74 -11.27 10.14 -7.15
CA LYS A 74 -10.20 10.59 -8.05
C LYS A 74 -10.46 12.01 -8.54
N GLU A 75 -11.70 12.32 -8.90
CA GLU A 75 -12.10 13.65 -9.39
C GLU A 75 -11.97 14.73 -8.31
N ASP A 76 -12.30 14.42 -7.06
CA ASP A 76 -12.17 15.36 -5.94
C ASP A 76 -10.75 15.43 -5.32
N GLY A 77 -9.83 14.59 -5.79
CA GLY A 77 -8.43 14.53 -5.34
C GLY A 77 -8.20 13.82 -4.00
N THR A 78 -9.25 13.32 -3.34
CA THR A 78 -9.16 12.58 -2.09
C THR A 78 -8.34 11.30 -2.27
N TYR A 79 -8.45 10.65 -3.42
CA TYR A 79 -7.68 9.45 -3.74
C TYR A 79 -6.17 9.70 -3.71
N GLN A 80 -5.69 10.73 -4.43
CA GLN A 80 -4.27 11.10 -4.42
C GLN A 80 -3.78 11.52 -3.03
N LYS A 81 -4.62 12.19 -2.24
CA LYS A 81 -4.29 12.56 -0.85
C LYS A 81 -4.10 11.31 0.02
N LEU A 82 -4.97 10.32 -0.09
CA LEU A 82 -4.85 9.06 0.64
C LEU A 82 -3.58 8.30 0.24
N LEU A 83 -3.32 8.18 -1.06
CA LEU A 83 -2.08 7.56 -1.55
C LEU A 83 -0.84 8.25 -0.98
N SER A 84 -0.81 9.59 -0.98
CA SER A 84 0.29 10.37 -0.42
C SER A 84 0.46 10.15 1.08
N THR A 85 -0.63 10.13 1.85
CA THR A 85 -0.60 9.87 3.30
C THR A 85 -0.01 8.52 3.65
N TYR A 86 -0.25 7.50 2.82
CA TYR A 86 0.27 6.15 3.05
C TYR A 86 1.52 5.82 2.23
N ASN A 87 2.09 6.82 1.55
CA ASN A 87 3.27 6.68 0.69
C ASN A 87 3.09 5.56 -0.36
N LEU A 88 1.89 5.52 -0.96
CA LEU A 88 1.50 4.60 -2.02
C LEU A 88 1.43 5.32 -3.36
N GLU A 89 1.53 4.53 -4.43
CA GLU A 89 1.39 5.00 -5.80
C GLU A 89 0.15 4.36 -6.44
N GLU A 90 -0.44 5.06 -7.40
CA GLU A 90 -1.54 4.51 -8.18
C GLU A 90 -1.00 3.37 -9.08
N PRO A 91 -1.67 2.21 -9.13
CA PRO A 91 -1.24 1.10 -9.96
C PRO A 91 -1.33 1.44 -11.44
N ASP A 92 -0.41 0.88 -12.23
CA ASP A 92 -0.37 1.06 -13.69
C ASP A 92 -1.64 0.50 -14.35
N GLU A 93 -2.27 1.29 -15.22
CA GLU A 93 -3.53 0.92 -15.88
C GLU A 93 -3.41 -0.34 -16.75
N SER A 94 -2.22 -0.60 -17.31
CA SER A 94 -1.94 -1.79 -18.11
C SER A 94 -1.93 -3.04 -17.22
N GLN A 95 -1.29 -2.95 -16.04
CA GLN A 95 -1.31 -4.03 -15.05
C GLN A 95 -2.71 -4.29 -14.50
N VAL A 96 -3.48 -3.23 -14.25
CA VAL A 96 -4.87 -3.35 -13.78
C VAL A 96 -5.73 -4.05 -14.83
N SER A 97 -5.58 -3.72 -16.11
CA SER A 97 -6.34 -4.34 -17.21
C SER A 97 -6.00 -5.83 -17.35
N GLU A 98 -4.72 -6.18 -17.27
CA GLU A 98 -4.24 -7.57 -17.30
C GLU A 98 -4.83 -8.40 -16.14
N ILE A 99 -4.83 -7.88 -14.91
CA ILE A 99 -5.40 -8.56 -13.73
C ILE A 99 -6.91 -8.74 -13.84
N LEU A 100 -7.59 -7.76 -14.45
CA LEU A 100 -9.04 -7.81 -14.67
C LEU A 100 -9.43 -8.69 -15.88
N GLY A 101 -8.46 -9.19 -16.64
CA GLY A 101 -8.68 -10.01 -17.84
C GLY A 101 -9.40 -9.25 -18.96
N LYS A 102 -9.14 -7.94 -19.07
CA LYS A 102 -9.71 -7.04 -20.09
C LYS A 102 -8.66 -6.57 -21.07
#